data_AF-A0A3B8L320-F1
#
_entry.id   AF-A0A3B8L320-F1
#
_cell.length_a   1.000
_cell.length_b   1.000
_cell.length_c   1.000
_cell.angle_alpha   90.00
_cell.angle_beta   90.00
_cell.angle_gamma   90.00
#
_symmetry.space_group_name_H-M   'P 1'
#
loop_
_entity.id
_entity.type
_entity.pdbx_description
1 polymer ?
#
loop_
_entity_poly.entity_id
_entity_poly.type
_entity_poly.pdbx_seq_one_letter_code
_entity_poly.pdbx_strand_id
1 'polypeptide(L)'
;KHDGQIALEALWALNLSRGMTDDAALEQLDHEDQYVRLWTVRLLGDRKTVSARVGKKLIALAAREPYAEVRSQLGSSARRLPVEICLPIIRNLLTHDEDMKDLHIPLVLWWAIEAKAGDNHDQVVAMFGDKTLWDRPLVKTHMLDRIIRR
;
A
#
# COMPACT_ATOMS: atom_id res chain seq x y z
N LYS A 1 -17.64 -22.43 9.45
CA LYS A 1 -16.33 -21.83 9.10
C LYS A 1 -16.24 -21.68 7.56
N HIS A 2 -17.08 -20.81 6.98
CA HIS A 2 -17.10 -20.53 5.53
C HIS A 2 -17.20 -19.02 5.24
N ASP A 3 -17.07 -18.17 6.26
CA ASP A 3 -17.45 -16.75 6.18
C ASP A 3 -16.51 -15.96 5.24
N GLY A 4 -15.20 -16.07 5.44
CA GLY A 4 -14.20 -15.34 4.65
C GLY A 4 -14.20 -15.68 3.16
N GLN A 5 -14.39 -16.95 2.79
CA GLN A 5 -14.44 -17.36 1.39
C GLN A 5 -15.68 -16.80 0.68
N ILE A 6 -16.85 -16.89 1.33
CA ILE A 6 -18.10 -16.35 0.78
C ILE A 6 -18.02 -14.83 0.67
N ALA A 7 -17.46 -14.14 1.68
CA ALA A 7 -17.24 -12.70 1.65
C ALA A 7 -16.33 -12.28 0.48
N LEU A 8 -15.27 -13.04 0.22
CA LEU A 8 -14.36 -12.78 -0.90
C LEU A 8 -15.04 -13.01 -2.26
N GLU A 9 -15.83 -14.07 -2.40
CA GLU A 9 -16.60 -14.32 -3.62
C GLU A 9 -17.64 -13.22 -3.87
N ALA A 10 -18.31 -12.77 -2.81
CA ALA A 10 -19.25 -11.65 -2.85
C ALA A 10 -18.54 -10.34 -3.25
N LEU A 11 -17.34 -10.07 -2.73
CA LEU A 11 -16.52 -8.93 -3.11
C LEU A 11 -16.22 -8.92 -4.62
N TRP A 12 -15.84 -10.06 -5.18
CA TRP A 12 -15.57 -10.18 -6.62
C TRP A 12 -16.84 -10.00 -7.45
N ALA A 13 -17.96 -10.61 -7.04
CA ALA A 13 -19.24 -10.44 -7.71
C ALA A 13 -19.71 -8.98 -7.69
N LEU A 14 -19.55 -8.29 -6.54
CA LEU A 14 -19.85 -6.87 -6.38
C LEU A 14 -19.02 -6.01 -7.34
N ASN A 15 -17.70 -6.28 -7.42
CA ASN A 15 -16.82 -5.55 -8.32
C ASN A 15 -17.17 -5.78 -9.80
N LEU A 16 -17.41 -7.04 -10.20
CA LEU A 16 -17.79 -7.39 -11.58
C LEU A 16 -19.11 -6.72 -11.99
N SER A 17 -20.04 -6.61 -11.05
CA SER A 17 -21.33 -5.93 -11.23
C SER A 17 -21.23 -4.41 -11.14
N ARG A 18 -20.01 -3.84 -11.07
CA ARG A 18 -19.73 -2.40 -10.92
C ARG A 18 -20.30 -1.77 -9.64
N GLY A 19 -20.60 -2.58 -8.61
CA GLY A 19 -21.12 -2.13 -7.32
C GLY A 19 -20.06 -1.68 -6.31
N MET A 20 -18.77 -1.79 -6.66
CA MET A 20 -17.66 -1.34 -5.81
C MET A 20 -17.51 0.19 -5.85
N THR A 21 -18.46 0.88 -5.22
CA THR A 21 -18.46 2.32 -4.93
C THR A 21 -17.42 2.68 -3.87
N ASP A 22 -17.24 3.97 -3.61
CA ASP A 22 -16.37 4.41 -2.51
C ASP A 22 -16.86 3.93 -1.14
N ASP A 23 -18.18 3.96 -0.88
CA ASP A 23 -18.72 3.51 0.41
C ASP A 23 -18.48 2.01 0.61
N ALA A 24 -18.76 1.21 -0.43
CA ALA A 24 -18.46 -0.21 -0.41
C ALA A 24 -16.96 -0.45 -0.20
N ALA A 25 -16.09 0.26 -0.93
CA ALA A 25 -14.65 0.11 -0.76
C ALA A 25 -14.17 0.45 0.68
N LEU A 26 -14.72 1.49 1.30
CA LEU A 26 -14.37 1.87 2.66
C LEU A 26 -14.76 0.79 3.68
N GLU A 27 -15.93 0.19 3.51
CA GLU A 27 -16.40 -0.93 4.33
C GLU A 27 -15.49 -2.15 4.17
N GLN A 28 -15.17 -2.54 2.94
CA GLN A 28 -14.36 -3.74 2.69
C GLN A 28 -12.89 -3.57 3.09
N LEU A 29 -12.38 -2.34 3.16
CA LEU A 29 -11.05 -2.05 3.73
C LEU A 29 -11.00 -2.19 5.27
N ASP A 30 -12.14 -2.29 5.95
CA ASP A 30 -12.23 -2.60 7.40
C ASP A 30 -12.66 -4.04 7.69
N HIS A 31 -12.86 -4.87 6.65
CA HIS A 31 -13.32 -6.24 6.81
C HIS A 31 -12.36 -7.06 7.68
N GLU A 32 -12.87 -7.97 8.52
CA GLU A 32 -12.04 -8.76 9.44
C GLU A 32 -11.10 -9.73 8.70
N ASP A 33 -11.60 -10.34 7.62
CA ASP A 33 -10.83 -11.23 6.76
C ASP A 33 -9.77 -10.46 5.95
N GLN A 34 -8.51 -10.85 6.12
CA GLN A 34 -7.36 -10.25 5.46
C GLN A 34 -7.44 -10.32 3.92
N TYR A 35 -8.04 -11.38 3.36
CA TYR A 35 -8.12 -11.55 1.90
C TYR A 35 -9.17 -10.64 1.29
N VAL A 36 -10.25 -10.32 2.01
CA VAL A 36 -11.20 -9.29 1.58
C VAL A 36 -10.50 -7.92 1.52
N ARG A 37 -9.71 -7.56 2.55
CA ARG A 37 -8.91 -6.32 2.52
C ARG A 37 -7.88 -6.34 1.39
N LEU A 38 -7.13 -7.43 1.23
CA LEU A 38 -6.12 -7.61 0.18
C LEU A 38 -6.71 -7.41 -1.21
N TRP A 39 -7.82 -8.08 -1.51
CA TRP A 39 -8.46 -7.98 -2.81
C TRP A 39 -9.10 -6.62 -3.03
N THR A 40 -9.65 -5.99 -1.99
CA THR A 40 -10.15 -4.61 -2.09
C THR A 40 -9.02 -3.66 -2.48
N VAL A 41 -7.85 -3.76 -1.82
CA VAL A 41 -6.65 -2.98 -2.18
C VAL A 41 -6.23 -3.24 -3.63
N ARG A 42 -6.20 -4.52 -4.06
CA ARG A 42 -5.85 -4.89 -5.44
C ARG A 42 -6.77 -4.24 -6.46
N LEU A 43 -8.08 -4.40 -6.28
CA LEU A 43 -9.10 -3.91 -7.19
C LEU A 43 -9.09 -2.37 -7.27
N LEU A 44 -8.86 -1.69 -6.15
CA LEU A 44 -8.69 -0.23 -6.11
C LEU A 44 -7.41 0.21 -6.84
N GLY A 45 -6.29 -0.48 -6.62
CA GLY A 45 -5.04 -0.21 -7.32
C GLY A 45 -5.13 -0.42 -8.83
N ASP A 46 -5.91 -1.40 -9.29
CA ASP A 46 -6.15 -1.70 -10.70
C ASP A 46 -6.84 -0.56 -11.45
N ARG A 47 -7.56 0.32 -10.74
CA ARG A 47 -8.16 1.55 -11.29
C ARG A 47 -7.13 2.65 -11.56
N LYS A 48 -5.91 2.55 -11.02
CA LYS A 48 -4.83 3.57 -11.07
C LYS A 48 -5.13 4.93 -10.42
N THR A 49 -6.38 5.17 -10.06
CA THR A 49 -6.82 6.35 -9.32
C THR A 49 -7.95 5.97 -8.37
N VAL A 50 -8.07 6.70 -7.27
CA VAL A 50 -9.10 6.56 -6.25
C VAL A 50 -9.49 7.94 -5.74
N SER A 51 -10.67 8.05 -5.12
CA SER A 51 -11.05 9.31 -4.49
C SER A 51 -10.14 9.66 -3.30
N ALA A 52 -10.13 10.92 -2.90
CA ALA A 52 -9.40 11.36 -1.71
C ALA A 52 -9.83 10.63 -0.43
N ARG A 53 -11.12 10.23 -0.34
CA ARG A 53 -11.67 9.51 0.81
C ARG A 53 -11.11 8.09 0.89
N VAL A 54 -11.11 7.37 -0.23
CA VAL A 54 -10.53 6.02 -0.33
C VAL A 54 -9.01 6.08 -0.17
N GLY A 55 -8.33 7.08 -0.74
CA GLY A 55 -6.89 7.28 -0.59
C GLY A 55 -6.48 7.43 0.88
N LYS A 56 -7.19 8.27 1.65
CA LYS A 56 -6.98 8.40 3.10
C LYS A 56 -7.16 7.06 3.83
N LYS A 57 -8.14 6.25 3.42
CA LYS A 57 -8.36 4.93 4.01
C LYS A 57 -7.21 3.96 3.75
N LEU A 58 -6.71 3.91 2.52
CA LEU A 58 -5.55 3.08 2.15
C LEU A 58 -4.29 3.49 2.94
N ILE A 59 -4.05 4.80 3.10
CA ILE A 59 -2.94 5.32 3.90
C ILE A 59 -3.06 4.89 5.36
N ALA A 60 -4.26 5.01 5.94
CA ALA A 60 -4.51 4.58 7.32
C ALA A 60 -4.38 3.06 7.50
N LEU A 61 -4.84 2.27 6.53
CA LEU A 61 -4.70 0.81 6.54
C LEU A 61 -3.21 0.41 6.53
N ALA A 62 -2.41 1.03 5.66
CA ALA A 62 -0.97 0.76 5.59
C ALA A 62 -0.21 0.99 6.90
N ALA A 63 -0.69 1.85 7.79
CA ALA A 63 -0.05 2.09 9.09
C ALA A 63 -0.29 0.98 10.12
N ARG A 64 -1.37 0.20 9.98
CA ARG A 64 -1.85 -0.70 11.03
C ARG A 64 -2.08 -2.14 10.59
N GLU A 65 -1.92 -2.44 9.30
CA GLU A 65 -2.21 -3.75 8.74
C GLU A 65 -1.27 -4.84 9.28
N PRO A 66 -1.79 -5.84 10.03
CA PRO A 66 -0.94 -6.85 10.65
C PRO A 66 -0.50 -7.98 9.71
N TYR A 67 -1.15 -8.16 8.56
CA TYR A 67 -0.84 -9.27 7.64
C TYR A 67 0.11 -8.82 6.53
N ALA A 68 1.25 -9.51 6.41
CA ALA A 68 2.31 -9.21 5.45
C ALA A 68 1.82 -9.26 3.98
N GLU A 69 0.90 -10.16 3.67
CA GLU A 69 0.29 -10.31 2.35
C GLU A 69 -0.50 -9.06 1.95
N VAL A 70 -1.25 -8.48 2.88
CA VAL A 70 -2.01 -7.24 2.64
C VAL A 70 -1.04 -6.06 2.50
N ARG A 71 0.02 -5.98 3.32
CA ARG A 71 1.08 -4.95 3.19
C ARG A 71 1.80 -5.03 1.84
N SER A 72 2.15 -6.22 1.40
CA SER A 72 2.74 -6.47 0.07
C SER A 72 1.82 -6.01 -1.06
N GLN A 73 0.52 -6.29 -0.94
CA GLN A 73 -0.48 -5.85 -1.92
C GLN A 73 -0.71 -4.33 -1.89
N LEU A 74 -0.65 -3.70 -0.71
CA LEU A 74 -0.66 -2.23 -0.56
C LEU A 74 0.51 -1.59 -1.27
N GLY A 75 1.74 -2.07 -1.04
CA GLY A 75 2.94 -1.57 -1.73
C GLY A 75 2.84 -1.74 -3.26
N SER A 76 2.40 -2.92 -3.71
CA SER A 76 2.21 -3.23 -5.13
C SER A 76 1.15 -2.33 -5.80
N SER A 77 0.10 -1.96 -5.06
CA SER A 77 -0.97 -1.09 -5.56
C SER A 77 -0.59 0.38 -5.51
N ALA A 78 0.10 0.81 -4.45
CA ALA A 78 0.57 2.18 -4.26
C ALA A 78 1.38 2.69 -5.44
N ARG A 79 2.28 1.85 -5.99
CA ARG A 79 3.06 2.15 -7.20
C ARG A 79 2.22 2.74 -8.35
N ARG A 80 0.97 2.28 -8.50
CA ARG A 80 0.06 2.65 -9.61
C ARG A 80 -0.85 3.83 -9.30
N LEU A 81 -0.86 4.30 -8.06
CA LEU A 81 -1.68 5.43 -7.60
C LEU A 81 -0.92 6.77 -7.75
N PRO A 82 -1.64 7.92 -7.70
CA PRO A 82 -1.01 9.25 -7.67
C PRO A 82 0.02 9.38 -6.54
N VAL A 83 1.03 10.25 -6.71
CA VAL A 83 2.16 10.39 -5.77
C VAL A 83 1.69 10.74 -4.35
N GLU A 84 0.62 11.54 -4.25
CA GLU A 84 -0.02 12.02 -3.03
C GLU A 84 -0.65 10.90 -2.20
N ILE A 85 -0.92 9.75 -2.83
CA ILE A 85 -1.43 8.54 -2.18
C ILE A 85 -0.31 7.52 -2.05
N CYS A 86 0.50 7.36 -3.09
CA CYS A 86 1.60 6.39 -3.14
C CYS A 86 2.60 6.62 -2.00
N LEU A 87 3.21 7.81 -1.90
CA LEU A 87 4.30 8.04 -0.94
C LEU A 87 3.83 7.93 0.52
N PRO A 88 2.65 8.44 0.92
CA PRO A 88 2.16 8.22 2.28
C PRO A 88 1.87 6.76 2.61
N ILE A 89 1.37 5.96 1.66
CA ILE A 89 1.24 4.50 1.85
C ILE A 89 2.62 3.89 2.08
N ILE A 90 3.59 4.16 1.21
CA ILE A 90 4.93 3.59 1.33
C ILE A 90 5.61 4.02 2.63
N ARG A 91 5.50 5.30 3.03
CA ARG A 91 6.05 5.80 4.29
C ARG A 91 5.51 5.03 5.49
N ASN A 92 4.21 4.71 5.50
CA ASN A 92 3.62 3.91 6.58
C ASN A 92 4.08 2.46 6.53
N LEU A 93 4.18 1.86 5.33
CA LEU A 93 4.71 0.49 5.17
C LEU A 93 6.17 0.36 5.63
N LEU A 94 7.00 1.39 5.41
CA LEU A 94 8.38 1.45 5.90
C LEU A 94 8.51 1.46 7.43
N THR A 95 7.42 1.63 8.19
CA THR A 95 7.43 1.54 9.65
C THR A 95 7.19 0.12 10.19
N HIS A 96 6.86 -0.85 9.33
CA HIS A 96 6.67 -2.25 9.72
C HIS A 96 8.01 -2.98 9.75
N ASP A 97 8.73 -2.83 10.85
CA ASP A 97 10.07 -3.40 11.03
C ASP A 97 10.08 -4.95 10.98
N GLU A 98 8.93 -5.60 11.12
CA GLU A 98 8.78 -7.05 10.92
C GLU A 98 9.03 -7.51 9.47
N ASP A 99 8.83 -6.64 8.48
CA ASP A 99 9.08 -6.93 7.06
C ASP A 99 10.57 -6.90 6.70
N MET A 100 11.44 -6.59 7.67
CA MET A 100 12.89 -6.51 7.48
C MET A 100 13.53 -7.74 6.87
N LYS A 101 13.02 -8.92 7.25
CA LYS A 101 13.54 -10.22 6.86
C LYS A 101 12.76 -10.82 5.68
N ASP A 102 11.72 -10.15 5.21
CA ASP A 102 10.96 -10.60 4.04
C ASP A 102 11.78 -10.36 2.77
N LEU A 103 11.79 -11.36 1.87
CA LEU A 103 12.56 -11.30 0.63
C LEU A 103 11.96 -10.34 -0.41
N HIS A 104 10.65 -10.10 -0.34
CA HIS A 104 9.87 -9.48 -1.40
C HIS A 104 9.35 -8.09 -1.02
N ILE A 105 8.84 -7.91 0.20
CA ILE A 105 8.21 -6.65 0.64
C ILE A 105 9.18 -5.47 0.49
N PRO A 106 10.44 -5.51 0.98
CA PRO A 106 11.39 -4.42 0.75
C PRO A 106 11.56 -4.07 -0.74
N LEU A 107 11.62 -5.06 -1.63
CA LEU A 107 11.74 -4.81 -3.07
C LEU A 107 10.49 -4.13 -3.64
N VAL A 108 9.31 -4.56 -3.23
CA VAL A 108 8.02 -3.97 -3.63
C VAL A 108 7.95 -2.51 -3.20
N LEU A 109 8.34 -2.19 -1.95
CA LEU A 109 8.37 -0.82 -1.45
C LEU A 109 9.35 0.05 -2.23
N TRP A 110 10.54 -0.48 -2.53
CA TRP A 110 11.52 0.21 -3.36
C TRP A 110 10.96 0.51 -4.76
N TRP A 111 10.37 -0.47 -5.44
CA TRP A 111 9.82 -0.26 -6.78
C TRP A 111 8.70 0.77 -6.83
N ALA A 112 7.93 0.91 -5.75
CA ALA A 112 6.92 1.95 -5.65
C ALA A 112 7.56 3.35 -5.53
N ILE A 113 8.65 3.50 -4.75
CA ILE A 113 9.42 4.75 -4.64
C ILE A 113 10.06 5.10 -5.99
N GLU A 114 10.76 4.14 -6.58
CA GLU A 114 11.44 4.27 -7.87
C GLU A 114 10.48 4.74 -8.97
N ALA A 115 9.27 4.19 -9.00
CA ALA A 115 8.25 4.58 -9.99
C ALA A 115 7.79 6.04 -9.86
N LYS A 116 8.04 6.71 -8.73
CA LYS A 116 7.74 8.13 -8.52
C LYS A 116 8.95 9.03 -8.65
N ALA A 117 10.16 8.50 -8.45
CA ALA A 117 11.40 9.27 -8.43
C ALA A 117 11.70 10.03 -9.74
N GLY A 118 11.22 9.55 -10.90
CA GLY A 118 11.40 10.24 -12.18
C GLY A 118 10.62 11.56 -12.26
N ASP A 119 9.28 11.48 -12.20
CA ASP A 119 8.42 12.65 -12.40
C ASP A 119 8.14 13.45 -11.11
N ASN A 120 8.44 12.87 -9.94
CA ASN A 120 8.09 13.42 -8.62
C ASN A 120 9.29 13.39 -7.67
N HIS A 121 10.47 13.70 -8.21
CA HIS A 121 11.74 13.70 -7.47
C HIS A 121 11.65 14.50 -6.17
N ASP A 122 11.12 15.73 -6.22
CA ASP A 122 11.07 16.62 -5.06
C ASP A 122 10.21 16.05 -3.93
N GLN A 123 9.08 15.41 -4.25
CA GLN A 123 8.25 14.75 -3.24
C GLN A 123 8.94 13.52 -2.63
N VAL A 124 9.70 12.76 -3.44
CA VAL A 124 10.49 11.62 -2.94
C VAL A 124 11.59 12.11 -2.01
N VAL A 125 12.35 13.13 -2.41
CA VAL A 125 13.39 13.75 -1.55
C VAL A 125 12.78 14.31 -0.28
N ALA A 126 11.64 15.00 -0.37
CA ALA A 126 10.95 15.54 0.81
C ALA A 126 10.53 14.44 1.79
N MET A 127 10.07 13.27 1.32
CA MET A 127 9.76 12.12 2.18
C MET A 127 10.99 11.64 2.96
N PHE A 128 12.16 11.65 2.33
CA PHE A 128 13.45 11.35 2.97
C PHE A 128 14.12 12.57 3.61
N GLY A 129 13.50 13.74 3.64
CA GLY A 129 13.97 14.87 4.46
C GLY A 129 13.72 14.63 5.96
N ASP A 130 12.77 13.75 6.29
CA ASP A 130 12.44 13.36 7.65
C ASP A 130 13.45 12.34 8.20
N LYS A 131 14.32 12.80 9.10
CA LYS A 131 15.35 11.97 9.75
C LYS A 131 14.77 10.79 10.53
N THR A 132 13.53 10.88 11.01
CA THR A 132 12.92 9.76 11.76
C THR A 132 12.67 8.54 10.86
N LEU A 133 12.51 8.75 9.55
CA LEU A 133 12.38 7.68 8.58
C LEU A 133 13.73 6.99 8.33
N TRP A 134 14.83 7.74 8.38
CA TRP A 134 16.18 7.20 8.19
C TRP A 134 16.55 6.21 9.29
N ASP A 135 16.04 6.41 10.50
CA ASP A 135 16.35 5.53 11.63
C ASP A 135 15.63 4.19 11.60
N ARG A 136 14.66 4.01 10.69
CA ARG A 136 13.95 2.75 10.53
C ARG A 136 14.88 1.66 9.98
N PRO A 137 14.92 0.47 10.61
CA PRO A 137 15.66 -0.68 10.11
C PRO A 137 15.48 -0.94 8.61
N LEU A 138 14.23 -0.89 8.12
CA LEU A 138 13.91 -1.17 6.71
C LEU A 138 14.57 -0.18 5.78
N VAL A 139 14.55 1.09 6.17
CA VAL A 139 15.14 2.17 5.39
C VAL A 139 16.66 2.05 5.36
N LYS A 140 17.30 1.86 6.53
CA LYS A 140 18.76 1.73 6.64
C LYS A 140 19.31 0.59 5.79
N THR A 141 18.67 -0.57 5.87
CA THR A 141 19.19 -1.79 5.25
C THR A 141 18.84 -1.88 3.76
N HIS A 142 17.61 -1.53 3.38
CA HIS A 142 17.09 -1.84 2.04
C HIS A 142 16.90 -0.62 1.13
N MET A 143 16.78 0.58 1.69
CA MET A 143 16.41 1.78 0.91
C MET A 143 17.58 2.74 0.69
N LEU A 144 18.37 3.07 1.73
CA LEU A 144 19.36 4.16 1.66
C LEU A 144 20.36 4.03 0.51
N ASP A 145 20.97 2.85 0.35
CA ASP A 145 21.93 2.61 -0.73
C ASP A 145 21.31 2.84 -2.12
N ARG A 146 20.03 2.50 -2.28
CA ARG A 146 19.33 2.66 -3.56
C ARG A 146 18.93 4.11 -3.84
N ILE A 147 18.59 4.87 -2.80
CA ILE A 147 18.25 6.29 -2.90
C ILE A 147 19.49 7.11 -3.27
N ILE A 148 20.63 6.84 -2.63
CA ILE A 148 21.88 7.61 -2.85
C ILE A 148 22.41 7.43 -4.28
N ARG A 149 22.16 6.29 -4.91
CA ARG A 149 22.67 5.97 -6.26
C ARG A 149 21.84 6.57 -7.41
N ARG A 150 20.73 7.24 -7.13
CA ARG A 150 19.76 7.69 -8.13
C ARG A 150 19.62 9.20 -8.12
#